data_AF-A0A075WCW7-F1
#
_entry.id   AF-A0A075WCW7-F1
#
_cell.length_a   1.000
_cell.length_b   1.000
_cell.length_c   1.000
_cell.angle_alpha   90.00
_cell.angle_beta   90.00
_cell.angle_gamma   90.00
#
_symmetry.space_group_name_H-M   'P 1'
#
loop_
_entity.id
_entity.type
_entity.pdbx_description
1 polymer ?
#
loop_
_entity_poly.entity_id
_entity_poly.type
_entity_poly.pdbx_seq_one_letter_code
_entity_poly.pdbx_strand_id
1 'polypeptide(L)' 'MEQLYNILDNLNLITFLITPDFEITYENRKAKEIFGDVVGKKCYEVMHGLTSSPTFCRIIAAQISY' A
#
# COMPACT_ATOMS: atom_id res chain seq x y z
N MET A 1 13.00 -8.43 -9.85
CA MET A 1 12.36 -8.00 -8.59
C MET A 1 13.24 -7.05 -7.79
N GLU A 2 14.49 -7.41 -7.48
CA GLU A 2 15.40 -6.57 -6.69
C GLU A 2 15.62 -5.14 -7.26
N GLN A 3 15.84 -5.02 -8.57
CA GLN A 3 16.00 -3.70 -9.21
C GLN A 3 14.76 -2.81 -9.08
N LEU A 4 13.56 -3.38 -9.16
CA LEU A 4 12.31 -2.63 -9.01
C LEU A 4 12.18 -2.08 -7.58
N TYR A 5 12.41 -2.92 -6.56
CA TYR A 5 12.33 -2.49 -5.17
C TYR A 5 13.34 -1.39 -4.85
N ASN A 6 14.56 -1.52 -5.36
CA ASN A 6 15.55 -0.47 -5.19
C ASN A 6 15.09 0.87 -5.81
N ILE A 7 14.46 0.85 -6.99
CA ILE A 7 13.88 2.07 -7.58
C ILE A 7 12.79 2.65 -6.66
N LEU A 8 11.86 1.82 -6.20
CA LEU A 8 10.75 2.26 -5.35
C LEU A 8 11.23 2.81 -4.00
N ASP A 9 12.27 2.23 -3.40
CA ASP A 9 12.85 2.68 -2.13
C ASP A 9 13.58 4.03 -2.24
N ASN A 10 14.03 4.39 -3.44
CA ASN A 10 14.66 5.69 -3.69
C ASN A 10 13.63 6.78 -4.10
N LEU A 11 12.36 6.43 -4.29
CA LEU A 11 11.31 7.43 -4.53
C LEU A 11 10.97 8.17 -3.24
N ASN A 12 10.92 9.49 -3.30
CA ASN A 12 10.36 10.32 -2.23
C ASN A 12 8.82 10.38 -2.27
N LEU A 13 8.19 9.26 -2.64
CA LEU A 13 6.75 9.08 -2.72
C LEU A 13 6.37 7.86 -1.87
N ILE A 14 5.25 7.95 -1.16
CA ILE A 14 4.69 6.81 -0.43
C ILE A 14 4.26 5.76 -1.46
N THR A 15 4.84 4.57 -1.38
CA THR A 15 4.51 3.47 -2.29
C THR A 15 4.20 2.20 -1.52
N PHE A 16 3.08 1.56 -1.86
CA PHE A 16 2.69 0.26 -1.36
C PHE A 16 2.39 -0.67 -2.54
N LEU A 17 2.71 -1.95 -2.41
CA LEU A 17 2.09 -2.99 -3.23
C LEU A 17 0.98 -3.64 -2.43
N ILE A 18 -0.20 -3.72 -3.03
CA ILE A 18 -1.42 -4.18 -2.37
C ILE A 18 -2.06 -5.25 -3.25
N THR A 19 -2.41 -6.38 -2.65
CA THR A 19 -3.13 -7.46 -3.34
C THR A 19 -4.61 -7.11 -3.56
N PRO A 20 -5.34 -7.85 -4.41
CA PRO A 20 -6.79 -7.65 -4.58
C PRO A 20 -7.60 -7.83 -3.28
N ASP A 21 -7.11 -8.63 -2.33
CA ASP A 21 -7.73 -8.81 -1.00
C ASP A 21 -7.23 -7.79 0.04
N PHE A 22 -6.64 -6.68 -0.43
CA PHE A 22 -6.20 -5.52 0.35
C PHE A 22 -5.00 -5.75 1.28
N GLU A 23 -4.27 -6.86 1.14
CA GLU A 23 -3.05 -7.09 1.92
C GLU A 23 -1.88 -6.27 1.37
N ILE A 24 -1.15 -5.60 2.27
CA ILE A 24 0.09 -4.90 1.92
C ILE A 24 1.21 -5.94 1.85
N THR A 25 1.81 -6.13 0.66
CA THR A 25 2.93 -7.08 0.46
C THR A 25 4.28 -6.39 0.38
N TYR A 26 4.29 -5.06 0.30
CA TYR A 26 5.50 -4.24 0.28
C TYR A 26 5.16 -2.80 0.66
N GLU A 27 6.01 -2.19 1.49
CA GLU A 27 6.12 -0.75 1.64
C GLU A 27 7.52 -0.29 1.25
N ASN A 28 7.61 0.85 0.55
CA ASN A 28 8.91 1.45 0.30
C ASN A 28 9.44 2.18 1.54
N ARG A 29 10.72 2.57 1.50
CA ARG A 29 11.36 3.36 2.57
C ARG A 29 10.50 4.55 3.02
N LYS A 30 9.96 5.34 2.09
CA LYS A 30 9.17 6.53 2.43
C LYS A 30 7.86 6.19 3.14
N ALA A 31 7.19 5.13 2.72
CA ALA A 31 6.00 4.62 3.38
C ALA A 31 6.32 4.10 4.80
N LYS A 32 7.41 3.35 4.96
CA LYS A 32 7.84 2.83 6.28
C LYS A 32 8.17 3.95 7.27
N GLU A 33 8.76 5.05 6.82
CA GLU A 33 9.02 6.24 7.65
C GLU A 33 7.75 6.86 8.23
N ILE A 34 6.63 6.80 7.50
CA ILE A 34 5.37 7.48 7.86
C ILE A 34 4.42 6.53 8.59
N PHE A 35 4.31 5.28 8.13
CA PHE A 35 3.33 4.30 8.60
C PHE A 35 3.93 3.19 9.48
N GLY A 36 5.27 3.09 9.56
CA GLY A 36 5.95 2.00 10.24
C GLY A 36 5.96 0.70 9.44
N ASP A 37 6.19 -0.42 10.13
CA ASP A 37 6.16 -1.76 9.53
C ASP A 37 4.71 -2.23 9.38
N VAL A 38 4.27 -2.38 8.12
CA VAL A 38 2.86 -2.61 7.78
C VAL A 38 2.63 -3.74 6.79
N VAL A 39 3.67 -4.42 6.31
CA VAL A 39 3.55 -5.65 5.52
C VAL A 39 2.70 -6.67 6.27
N GLY A 40 1.77 -7.31 5.56
CA GLY A 40 0.82 -8.29 6.08
C GLY A 40 -0.45 -7.70 6.69
N LYS A 41 -0.53 -6.38 6.87
CA LYS A 41 -1.77 -5.69 7.33
C LYS A 41 -2.69 -5.40 6.15
N LYS A 42 -3.97 -5.16 6.43
CA LYS A 42 -4.92 -4.70 5.41
C LYS A 42 -4.78 -3.20 5.19
N CYS A 43 -4.81 -2.76 3.94
CA CYS A 43 -4.56 -1.36 3.60
C CYS A 43 -5.57 -0.40 4.26
N TYR A 44 -6.81 -0.83 4.45
CA TYR A 44 -7.85 -0.04 5.11
C TYR A 44 -7.65 0.08 6.62
N GLU A 45 -6.95 -0.86 7.27
CA GLU A 45 -6.58 -0.75 8.68
C GLU A 45 -5.52 0.33 8.85
N VAL A 46 -4.53 0.35 7.96
CA VAL A 46 -3.38 1.28 8.00
C VAL A 46 -3.76 2.68 7.56
N MET A 47 -4.47 2.82 6.43
CA MET A 47 -4.75 4.12 5.81
C MET A 47 -6.01 4.80 6.34
N HIS A 48 -6.95 4.02 6.88
CA HIS A 48 -8.25 4.52 7.30
C HIS A 48 -8.61 4.19 8.76
N GLY A 49 -7.88 3.29 9.43
CA GLY A 49 -8.23 2.84 10.78
C GLY A 49 -9.57 2.10 10.84
N LEU A 50 -9.97 1.46 9.74
CA LEU A 50 -11.24 0.74 9.61
C LEU A 50 -11.02 -0.77 9.60
N THR A 51 -12.08 -1.53 9.80
CA THR A 51 -12.06 -3.01 9.73
C THR A 51 -12.48 -3.55 8.36
N SER A 52 -12.83 -2.67 7.42
CA SER A 52 -13.19 -3.01 6.04
C SER A 52 -12.88 -1.84 5.11
N SER A 53 -12.72 -2.13 3.81
CA SER A 53 -12.48 -1.09 2.80
C SER A 53 -13.68 -0.13 2.70
N PRO A 54 -13.50 1.18 2.91
CA PRO A 54 -14.61 2.12 2.84
C PRO A 54 -15.05 2.36 1.40
N THR A 55 -16.32 2.67 1.20
CA THR A 55 -16.91 2.95 -0.13
C THR A 55 -16.28 4.16 -0.83
N PHE A 56 -15.66 5.08 -0.07
CA PHE A 56 -14.93 6.23 -0.62
C PHE A 56 -13.46 5.93 -0.96
N CYS A 57 -12.96 4.72 -0.66
CA CYS A 57 -11.57 4.37 -0.92
C CYS A 57 -11.29 4.31 -2.42
N ARG A 58 -10.40 5.19 -2.90
CA ARG A 58 -10.05 5.25 -4.33
C ARG A 58 -9.14 4.10 -4.80
N ILE A 59 -8.56 3.32 -3.89
CA ILE A 59 -7.80 2.11 -4.25
C ILE A 59 -8.71 1.08 -4.93
N ILE A 60 -9.98 0.98 -4.50
CA ILE A 60 -10.98 0.12 -5.15
C ILE A 60 -11.18 0.54 -6.62
N ALA A 61 -11.26 1.85 -6.90
CA ALA A 61 -11.50 2.35 -8.25
C ALA A 61 -10.33 2.07 -9.22
N ALA A 62 -9.10 1.96 -8.71
CA ALA A 62 -7.92 1.65 -9.52
C ALA A 62 -7.86 0.18 -9.98
N GLN A 63 -8.60 -0.73 -9.33
CA GLN A 63 -8.61 -2.17 -9.69
C GLN A 63 -9.67 -2.54 -10.74
N ILE A 64 -10.62 -1.65 -11.05
CA ILE A 64 -11.75 -1.92 -11.97
C ILE A 64 -11.52 -1.32 -13.37
N SER A 65 -10.38 -0.66 -13.58
CA SER A 65 -10.03 -0.09 -14.89
C SER A 65 -9.17 -1.07 -15.70
N TYR A 66 -9.80 -2.06 -16.31
CA TYR A 66 -9.25 -2.86 -17.41
C TYR A 66 -10.25 -2.88 -18.57
#